data_AF-A0A7X9ZWI6-F1
#
_entry.id   AF-A0A7X9ZWI6-F1
#
_cell.length_a   1.000
_cell.length_b   1.000
_cell.length_c   1.000
_cell.angle_alpha   90.00
_cell.angle_beta   90.00
_cell.angle_gamma   90.00
#
_symmetry.space_group_name_H-M   'P 1'
#
loop_
_entity.id
_entity.type
_entity.pdbx_description
1 polymer ?
#
loop_
_entity_poly.entity_id
_entity_poly.type
_entity_poly.pdbx_seq_one_letter_code
_entity_poly.pdbx_strand_id
1 'polypeptide(L)'
;MTLESDIEAARERAPDTQALYREVCALLFFRYGETPTANRLYQLVRKGSMSAPAKALRDFWVEVRDKTRVDVGRPDLPPEVAAAAGELAAQLWRLSSDAATAALDVFRQDADAQIAASREQMREREIQCQRAEDRAAQVAEDAAAARTQVTALETRLVELQTANEMLTAQLTASKDEIAAGTAALADARRDFANELAKLRRSHEQNEQRLAATEKRALLEIESERAATQRLRKELQASQERAATLETGYRAERDALRDELAVSKAELAASNARHAATGAQLMEKLAEKEALLAERTIAADQLRQRVETMSQQIAAAQTAQASARPARRAREKTSAQSRAAATFSGGPFVRRATTAKKSG
;
A
#
# COMPACT_ATOMS: atom_id res chain seq x y z
N MET A 1 110.42 -28.78 -27.33
CA MET A 1 111.12 -29.65 -28.30
C MET A 1 111.89 -30.70 -27.51
N THR A 2 111.81 -31.97 -27.91
CA THR A 2 112.49 -33.07 -27.23
C THR A 2 113.85 -33.32 -27.86
N LEU A 3 114.83 -33.78 -27.07
CA LEU A 3 116.19 -34.09 -27.53
C LEU A 3 116.19 -35.00 -28.78
N GLU A 4 115.27 -35.96 -28.83
CA GLU A 4 115.12 -36.90 -29.94
C GLU A 4 114.70 -36.19 -31.24
N SER A 5 113.74 -35.25 -31.18
CA SER A 5 113.29 -34.48 -32.36
C SER A 5 114.39 -33.59 -32.96
N ASP A 6 115.24 -32.99 -32.11
CA ASP A 6 116.38 -32.20 -32.58
C ASP A 6 117.49 -33.08 -33.20
N ILE A 7 117.65 -34.33 -32.72
CA ILE A 7 118.60 -35.32 -33.27
C ILE A 7 118.10 -35.88 -34.61
N GLU A 8 116.79 -36.09 -34.78
CA GLU A 8 116.21 -36.46 -36.07
C GLU A 8 116.38 -35.34 -37.11
N ALA A 9 116.12 -34.09 -36.73
CA ALA A 9 116.34 -32.95 -37.61
C ALA A 9 117.84 -32.71 -37.94
N ALA A 10 118.78 -33.17 -37.11
CA ALA A 10 120.22 -33.21 -37.40
C ALA A 10 120.60 -34.38 -38.34
N ARG A 11 119.96 -35.55 -38.19
CA ARG A 11 120.15 -36.72 -39.08
C ARG A 11 119.81 -36.42 -40.54
N GLU A 12 118.84 -35.53 -40.80
CA GLU A 12 118.45 -35.10 -42.15
C GLU A 12 119.41 -34.08 -42.77
N ARG A 13 120.11 -33.27 -41.94
CA ARG A 13 121.01 -32.21 -42.40
C ARG A 13 122.48 -32.64 -42.50
N ALA A 14 122.92 -33.61 -41.70
CA ALA A 14 124.31 -34.02 -41.65
C ALA A 14 124.73 -34.79 -42.93
N PRO A 15 125.76 -34.33 -43.69
CA PRO A 15 126.17 -34.96 -44.95
C PRO A 15 126.95 -36.26 -44.78
N ASP A 16 127.51 -36.52 -43.58
CA ASP A 16 128.16 -37.78 -43.23
C ASP A 16 127.95 -38.12 -41.75
N THR A 17 128.12 -39.41 -41.42
CA THR A 17 128.05 -39.97 -40.06
C THR A 17 129.00 -39.26 -39.09
N GLN A 18 130.21 -38.86 -39.50
CA GLN A 18 131.12 -38.13 -38.60
C GLN A 18 130.63 -36.70 -38.30
N ALA A 19 130.02 -36.03 -39.28
CA ALA A 19 129.39 -34.72 -39.08
C ALA A 19 128.19 -34.83 -38.12
N LEU A 20 127.34 -35.84 -38.31
CA LEU A 20 126.21 -36.11 -37.42
C LEU A 20 126.64 -36.32 -35.96
N TYR A 21 127.72 -37.08 -35.73
CA TYR A 21 128.24 -37.24 -34.37
C TYR A 21 128.71 -35.92 -33.75
N ARG A 22 129.31 -34.99 -34.52
CA ARG A 22 129.70 -33.66 -34.02
C ARG A 22 128.49 -32.76 -33.73
N GLU A 23 127.48 -32.75 -34.59
CA GLU A 23 126.24 -31.99 -34.36
C GLU A 23 125.50 -32.47 -33.12
N VAL A 24 125.41 -33.79 -32.89
CA VAL A 24 124.80 -34.34 -31.67
C VAL A 24 125.64 -34.04 -30.42
N CYS A 25 126.98 -33.99 -30.50
CA CYS A 25 127.81 -33.48 -29.40
C CYS A 25 127.49 -32.01 -29.08
N ALA A 26 127.35 -31.16 -30.10
CA ALA A 26 127.04 -29.75 -29.94
C ALA A 26 125.62 -29.53 -29.35
N LEU A 27 124.62 -30.29 -29.82
CA LEU A 27 123.26 -30.23 -29.28
C LEU A 27 123.22 -30.61 -27.80
N LEU A 28 123.82 -31.74 -27.42
CA LEU A 28 123.88 -32.20 -26.03
C LEU A 28 124.53 -31.14 -25.13
N PHE A 29 125.70 -30.64 -25.53
CA PHE A 29 126.49 -29.73 -24.70
C PHE A 29 125.91 -28.31 -24.62
N PHE A 30 125.62 -27.67 -25.76
CA PHE A 30 125.23 -26.24 -25.77
C PHE A 30 123.74 -25.99 -25.51
N ARG A 31 122.85 -26.92 -25.87
CA ARG A 31 121.40 -26.71 -25.78
C ARG A 31 120.75 -27.44 -24.61
N TYR A 32 121.31 -28.57 -24.21
CA TYR A 32 120.78 -29.41 -23.12
C TYR A 32 121.67 -29.45 -21.88
N GLY A 33 122.91 -28.96 -21.94
CA GLY A 33 123.85 -28.95 -20.82
C GLY A 33 124.39 -30.34 -20.42
N GLU A 34 124.12 -31.38 -21.22
CA GLU A 34 124.62 -32.73 -20.96
C GLU A 34 126.04 -32.91 -21.53
N THR A 35 126.94 -33.52 -20.76
CA THR A 35 128.29 -33.84 -21.25
C THR A 35 128.23 -35.01 -22.24
N PRO A 36 128.60 -34.81 -23.52
CA PRO A 36 128.51 -35.89 -24.50
C PRO A 36 129.52 -37.01 -24.17
N THR A 37 129.03 -38.25 -24.11
CA THR A 37 129.86 -39.45 -23.88
C THR A 37 129.75 -40.41 -25.07
N ALA A 38 130.84 -41.13 -25.37
CA ALA A 38 130.90 -41.99 -26.56
C ALA A 38 129.78 -43.05 -26.61
N ASN A 39 129.38 -43.61 -25.45
CA ASN A 39 128.29 -44.58 -25.35
C ASN A 39 126.92 -43.91 -25.61
N ARG A 40 126.67 -42.73 -25.04
CA ARG A 40 125.41 -41.98 -25.25
C ARG A 40 125.25 -41.54 -26.70
N LEU A 41 126.32 -41.06 -27.32
CA LEU A 41 126.36 -40.71 -28.76
C LEU A 41 126.03 -41.93 -29.63
N TYR A 42 126.62 -43.09 -29.35
CA TYR A 42 126.35 -44.33 -30.09
C TYR A 42 124.87 -44.74 -29.98
N GLN A 43 124.29 -44.69 -28.78
CA GLN A 43 122.87 -45.01 -28.54
C GLN A 43 121.90 -44.10 -29.32
N LEU A 44 122.25 -42.83 -29.49
CA LEU A 44 121.43 -41.80 -30.16
C LEU A 44 121.60 -41.80 -31.69
N VAL A 45 122.80 -42.07 -32.21
CA VAL A 45 123.10 -42.02 -33.66
C VAL A 45 122.98 -43.39 -34.33
N ARG A 46 123.33 -44.49 -33.65
CA ARG A 46 123.20 -45.89 -34.11
C ARG A 46 123.74 -46.17 -35.53
N LYS A 47 124.76 -45.43 -35.99
CA LYS A 47 125.41 -45.58 -37.30
C LYS A 47 126.93 -45.55 -37.16
N GLY A 48 127.65 -46.26 -38.03
CA GLY A 48 129.12 -46.29 -38.07
C GLY A 48 129.78 -47.34 -37.17
N SER A 49 131.12 -47.40 -37.22
CA SER A 49 131.92 -48.36 -36.47
C SER A 49 132.05 -47.98 -34.99
N MET A 50 132.39 -48.97 -34.14
CA MET A 50 132.47 -48.79 -32.68
C MET A 50 133.46 -47.69 -32.22
N SER A 51 134.46 -47.36 -33.04
CA SER A 51 135.46 -46.32 -32.73
C SER A 51 135.08 -44.91 -33.20
N ALA A 52 134.05 -44.77 -34.06
CA ALA A 52 133.64 -43.48 -34.61
C ALA A 52 133.13 -42.46 -33.56
N PRO A 53 132.28 -42.84 -32.56
CA PRO A 53 131.81 -41.89 -31.55
C PRO A 53 132.95 -41.32 -30.69
N ALA A 54 133.94 -42.15 -30.34
CA ALA A 54 135.09 -41.73 -29.53
C ALA A 54 136.07 -40.83 -30.30
N LYS A 55 136.16 -40.98 -31.64
CA LYS A 55 136.90 -40.03 -32.49
C LYS A 55 136.17 -38.70 -32.57
N ALA A 56 134.89 -38.71 -32.96
CA ALA A 56 134.09 -37.49 -33.10
C ALA A 56 133.99 -36.68 -31.79
N LEU A 57 133.91 -37.36 -30.64
CA LEU A 57 133.93 -36.71 -29.32
C LEU A 57 135.26 -36.02 -29.02
N ARG A 58 136.41 -36.65 -29.36
CA ARG A 58 137.73 -36.02 -29.19
C ARG A 58 137.90 -34.83 -30.12
N ASP A 59 137.54 -34.98 -31.39
CA ASP A 59 137.55 -33.89 -32.36
C ASP A 59 136.69 -32.71 -31.88
N PHE A 60 135.48 -32.98 -31.37
CA PHE A 60 134.57 -31.97 -30.83
C PHE A 60 135.18 -31.22 -29.63
N TRP A 61 135.79 -31.92 -28.67
CA TRP A 61 136.42 -31.26 -27.52
C TRP A 61 137.68 -30.45 -27.89
N VAL A 62 138.42 -30.85 -28.93
CA VAL A 62 139.49 -30.03 -29.51
C VAL A 62 138.89 -28.78 -30.17
N GLU A 63 137.89 -28.95 -31.03
CA GLU A 63 137.25 -27.84 -31.75
C GLU A 63 136.56 -26.82 -30.83
N VAL A 64 135.88 -27.29 -29.77
CA VAL A 64 135.30 -26.43 -28.73
C VAL A 64 136.40 -25.72 -27.95
N ARG A 65 137.48 -26.42 -27.55
CA ARG A 65 138.60 -25.79 -26.84
C ARG A 65 139.27 -24.72 -27.68
N ASP A 66 139.53 -24.98 -28.95
CA ASP A 66 140.15 -24.01 -29.87
C ASP A 66 139.23 -22.80 -30.14
N LYS A 67 137.91 -23.00 -30.25
CA LYS A 67 136.93 -21.91 -30.45
C LYS A 67 136.60 -21.10 -29.19
N THR A 68 136.69 -21.70 -28.01
CA THR A 68 136.46 -21.02 -26.71
C THR A 68 137.73 -20.39 -26.15
N ARG A 69 138.91 -20.70 -26.72
CA ARG A 69 140.18 -20.09 -26.35
C ARG A 69 140.19 -18.64 -26.83
N VAL A 70 140.15 -17.71 -25.89
CA VAL A 70 140.48 -16.30 -26.12
C VAL A 70 141.98 -16.22 -26.38
N ASP A 71 142.38 -16.36 -27.65
CA ASP A 71 143.79 -16.30 -28.04
C ASP A 71 144.23 -14.83 -28.07
N VAL A 72 144.78 -14.34 -26.95
CA VAL A 72 145.36 -13.00 -26.82
C VAL A 72 146.67 -12.87 -27.62
N GLY A 73 147.17 -13.97 -28.17
CA GLY A 73 148.43 -14.04 -28.90
C GLY A 73 148.36 -13.50 -30.33
N ARG A 74 148.89 -12.28 -30.53
CA ARG A 74 149.79 -12.09 -31.69
C ARG A 74 151.04 -12.96 -31.47
N PRO A 75 151.67 -13.51 -32.53
CA PRO A 75 152.75 -14.49 -32.40
C PRO A 75 154.03 -13.99 -31.68
N ASP A 76 154.16 -12.68 -31.42
CA ASP A 76 155.32 -12.08 -30.74
C ASP A 76 155.06 -11.67 -29.27
N LEU A 77 153.93 -12.07 -28.66
CA LEU A 77 153.59 -11.69 -27.28
C LEU A 77 154.22 -12.66 -26.25
N PRO A 78 154.98 -12.19 -25.24
CA PRO A 78 155.50 -13.06 -24.19
C PRO A 78 154.39 -13.79 -23.41
N PRO A 79 154.60 -15.06 -23.01
CA PRO A 79 153.55 -15.88 -22.40
C PRO A 79 153.03 -15.31 -21.08
N GLU A 80 153.87 -14.61 -20.31
CA GLU A 80 153.50 -13.93 -19.07
C GLU A 80 152.48 -12.80 -19.31
N VAL A 81 152.62 -12.05 -20.41
CA VAL A 81 151.72 -10.95 -20.76
C VAL A 81 150.38 -11.50 -21.27
N ALA A 82 150.41 -12.59 -22.04
CA ALA A 82 149.20 -13.28 -22.48
C ALA A 82 148.40 -13.86 -21.30
N ALA A 83 149.08 -14.43 -20.30
CA ALA A 83 148.46 -14.92 -19.08
C ALA A 83 147.82 -13.77 -18.27
N ALA A 84 148.56 -12.69 -17.99
CA ALA A 84 148.05 -11.54 -17.23
C ALA A 84 146.86 -10.86 -17.93
N ALA A 85 146.86 -10.77 -19.26
CA ALA A 85 145.74 -10.23 -20.02
C ALA A 85 144.51 -11.16 -20.00
N GLY A 86 144.72 -12.48 -20.01
CA GLY A 86 143.66 -13.48 -19.84
C GLY A 86 143.03 -13.45 -18.45
N GLU A 87 143.85 -13.32 -17.39
CA GLU A 87 143.38 -13.14 -16.01
C GLU A 87 142.57 -11.86 -15.85
N LEU A 88 143.05 -10.73 -16.39
CA LEU A 88 142.34 -9.45 -16.36
C LEU A 88 141.01 -9.52 -17.14
N ALA A 89 140.97 -10.19 -18.29
CA ALA A 89 139.73 -10.40 -19.03
C ALA A 89 138.74 -11.29 -18.26
N ALA A 90 139.20 -12.36 -17.61
CA ALA A 90 138.37 -13.22 -16.76
C ALA A 90 137.84 -12.46 -15.53
N GLN A 91 138.66 -11.60 -14.93
CA GLN A 91 138.27 -10.79 -13.78
C GLN A 91 137.27 -9.70 -14.16
N LEU A 92 137.46 -9.01 -15.28
CA LEU A 92 136.48 -8.07 -15.85
C LEU A 92 135.15 -8.77 -16.15
N TRP A 93 135.19 -9.93 -16.81
CA TRP A 93 133.99 -10.72 -17.10
C TRP A 93 133.23 -11.09 -15.82
N ARG A 94 133.95 -11.55 -14.80
CA ARG A 94 133.36 -11.89 -13.49
C ARG A 94 132.74 -10.66 -12.84
N LEU A 95 133.46 -9.55 -12.73
CA LEU A 95 132.93 -8.30 -12.15
C LEU A 95 131.70 -7.79 -12.91
N SER A 96 131.69 -7.86 -14.25
CA SER A 96 130.50 -7.49 -15.04
C SER A 96 129.33 -8.46 -14.85
N SER A 97 129.60 -9.76 -14.68
CA SER A 97 128.57 -10.78 -14.44
C SER A 97 127.96 -10.66 -13.05
N ASP A 98 128.80 -10.43 -12.03
CA ASP A 98 128.39 -10.20 -10.65
C ASP A 98 127.54 -8.90 -10.57
N ALA A 99 127.98 -7.82 -11.22
CA ALA A 99 127.23 -6.55 -11.28
C ALA A 99 125.90 -6.67 -12.06
N ALA A 100 125.88 -7.39 -13.19
CA ALA A 100 124.66 -7.62 -13.95
C ALA A 100 123.65 -8.50 -13.18
N THR A 101 124.14 -9.49 -12.43
CA THR A 101 123.30 -10.35 -11.59
C THR A 101 122.70 -9.54 -10.43
N ALA A 102 123.52 -8.72 -9.74
CA ALA A 102 123.04 -7.83 -8.68
C ALA A 102 121.98 -6.83 -9.20
N ALA A 103 122.18 -6.23 -10.38
CA ALA A 103 121.21 -5.34 -11.00
C ALA A 103 119.91 -6.06 -11.40
N LEU A 104 120.00 -7.31 -11.89
CA LEU A 104 118.84 -8.14 -12.21
C LEU A 104 118.04 -8.52 -10.95
N ASP A 105 118.71 -8.81 -9.84
CA ASP A 105 118.04 -9.16 -8.58
C ASP A 105 117.36 -7.96 -7.92
N VAL A 106 117.92 -6.75 -8.03
CA VAL A 106 117.22 -5.50 -7.66
C VAL A 106 115.98 -5.29 -8.54
N PHE A 107 116.11 -5.41 -9.87
CA PHE A 107 114.97 -5.26 -10.79
C PHE A 107 113.86 -6.29 -10.54
N ARG A 108 114.22 -7.53 -10.17
CA ARG A 108 113.26 -8.55 -9.73
C ARG A 108 112.52 -8.16 -8.46
N GLN A 109 113.23 -7.66 -7.45
CA GLN A 109 112.63 -7.20 -6.19
C GLN A 109 111.67 -6.03 -6.42
N ASP A 110 112.05 -5.05 -7.25
CA ASP A 110 111.19 -3.92 -7.62
C ASP A 110 109.93 -4.38 -8.39
N ALA A 111 110.10 -5.30 -9.34
CA ALA A 111 108.99 -5.87 -10.11
C ALA A 111 108.03 -6.69 -9.21
N ASP A 112 108.56 -7.54 -8.33
CA ASP A 112 107.77 -8.31 -7.37
C ASP A 112 107.04 -7.40 -6.37
N ALA A 113 107.68 -6.32 -5.91
CA ALA A 113 107.05 -5.30 -5.06
C ALA A 113 105.91 -4.56 -5.80
N GLN A 114 106.09 -4.20 -7.07
CA GLN A 114 105.05 -3.57 -7.89
C GLN A 114 103.88 -4.53 -8.19
N ILE A 115 104.16 -5.82 -8.42
CA ILE A 115 103.15 -6.87 -8.57
C ILE A 115 102.40 -7.09 -7.25
N ALA A 116 103.07 -7.07 -6.10
CA ALA A 116 102.42 -7.17 -4.79
C ALA A 116 101.52 -5.96 -4.51
N ALA A 117 102.01 -4.74 -4.75
CA ALA A 117 101.24 -3.51 -4.54
C ALA A 117 100.00 -3.43 -5.44
N SER A 118 100.12 -3.78 -6.72
CA SER A 118 98.99 -3.81 -7.65
C SER A 118 97.96 -4.90 -7.31
N ARG A 119 98.40 -6.09 -6.86
CA ARG A 119 97.51 -7.14 -6.36
C ARG A 119 96.73 -6.71 -5.12
N GLU A 120 97.37 -5.98 -4.19
CA GLU A 120 96.67 -5.50 -3.01
C GLU A 120 95.66 -4.39 -3.34
N GLN A 121 96.02 -3.45 -4.22
CA GLN A 121 95.07 -2.46 -4.75
C GLN A 121 93.88 -3.12 -5.46
N MET A 122 94.10 -4.18 -6.25
CA MET A 122 93.01 -4.93 -6.87
C MET A 122 92.07 -5.55 -5.83
N ARG A 123 92.59 -6.20 -4.78
CA ARG A 123 91.78 -6.76 -3.69
C ARG A 123 90.99 -5.69 -2.94
N GLU A 124 91.62 -4.55 -2.62
CA GLU A 124 90.94 -3.42 -1.98
C GLU A 124 89.78 -2.91 -2.84
N ARG A 125 89.97 -2.84 -4.17
CA ARG A 125 88.92 -2.45 -5.12
C ARG A 125 87.82 -3.51 -5.23
N GLU A 126 88.16 -4.79 -5.30
CA GLU A 126 87.20 -5.90 -5.29
C GLU A 126 86.32 -5.87 -4.03
N ILE A 127 86.91 -5.68 -2.86
CA ILE A 127 86.19 -5.53 -1.59
C ILE A 127 85.33 -4.26 -1.57
N GLN A 128 85.79 -3.15 -2.16
CA GLN A 128 84.99 -1.92 -2.29
C GLN A 128 83.79 -2.12 -3.24
N CYS A 129 83.99 -2.81 -4.37
CA CYS A 129 82.91 -3.14 -5.31
C CYS A 129 81.87 -4.06 -4.68
N GLN A 130 82.30 -5.17 -4.05
CA GLN A 130 81.40 -6.09 -3.35
C GLN A 130 80.56 -5.37 -2.28
N ARG A 131 81.19 -4.53 -1.45
CA ARG A 131 80.47 -3.71 -0.45
C ARG A 131 79.51 -2.68 -1.06
N ALA A 132 79.77 -2.20 -2.28
CA ALA A 132 78.87 -1.31 -3.00
C ALA A 132 77.70 -2.08 -3.61
N GLU A 133 77.95 -3.27 -4.15
CA GLU A 133 76.94 -4.20 -4.67
C GLU A 133 75.99 -4.68 -3.56
N ASP A 134 76.52 -5.12 -2.42
CA ASP A 134 75.74 -5.53 -1.24
C ASP A 134 74.80 -4.41 -0.76
N ARG A 135 75.31 -3.17 -0.70
CA ARG A 135 74.52 -1.98 -0.32
C ARG A 135 73.47 -1.63 -1.37
N ALA A 136 73.80 -1.76 -2.65
CA ALA A 136 72.85 -1.52 -3.73
C ALA A 136 71.72 -2.58 -3.73
N ALA A 137 72.05 -3.83 -3.44
CA ALA A 137 71.08 -4.91 -3.27
C ALA A 137 70.15 -4.65 -2.07
N GLN A 138 70.69 -4.31 -0.90
CA GLN A 138 69.90 -3.95 0.29
C GLN A 138 68.94 -2.78 0.01
N VAL A 139 69.43 -1.69 -0.59
CA VAL A 139 68.59 -0.53 -0.95
C VAL A 139 67.53 -0.90 -2.00
N ALA A 140 67.81 -1.83 -2.93
CA ALA A 140 66.84 -2.32 -3.89
C ALA A 140 65.75 -3.18 -3.23
N GLU A 141 66.10 -4.04 -2.27
CA GLU A 141 65.16 -4.82 -1.45
C GLU A 141 64.28 -3.92 -0.59
N ASP A 142 64.87 -2.96 0.12
CA ASP A 142 64.14 -1.95 0.92
C ASP A 142 63.18 -1.13 0.03
N ALA A 143 63.63 -0.70 -1.15
CA ALA A 143 62.79 0.02 -2.10
C ALA A 143 61.66 -0.85 -2.67
N ALA A 144 61.88 -2.16 -2.87
CA ALA A 144 60.83 -3.09 -3.27
C ALA A 144 59.81 -3.31 -2.14
N ALA A 145 60.26 -3.47 -0.90
CA ALA A 145 59.41 -3.61 0.29
C ALA A 145 58.59 -2.34 0.57
N ALA A 146 59.18 -1.16 0.40
CA ALA A 146 58.46 0.11 0.49
C ALA A 146 57.39 0.24 -0.60
N ARG A 147 57.69 -0.19 -1.84
CA ARG A 147 56.71 -0.17 -2.95
C ARG A 147 55.52 -1.11 -2.69
N THR A 148 55.74 -2.31 -2.17
CA THR A 148 54.64 -3.24 -1.84
C THR A 148 53.79 -2.75 -0.67
N GLN A 149 54.39 -2.05 0.30
CA GLN A 149 53.64 -1.37 1.37
C GLN A 149 52.81 -0.20 0.82
N VAL A 150 53.36 0.63 -0.08
CA VAL A 150 52.63 1.72 -0.72
C VAL A 150 51.43 1.20 -1.51
N THR A 151 51.61 0.20 -2.37
CA THR A 151 50.47 -0.34 -3.16
C THR A 151 49.41 -0.99 -2.26
N ALA A 152 49.80 -1.68 -1.18
CA ALA A 152 48.85 -2.24 -0.21
C ALA A 152 48.09 -1.17 0.59
N LEU A 153 48.70 -0.01 0.84
CA LEU A 153 48.03 1.15 1.45
C LEU A 153 47.11 1.85 0.45
N GLU A 154 47.49 1.96 -0.82
CA GLU A 154 46.67 2.51 -1.91
C GLU A 154 45.41 1.67 -2.13
N THR A 155 45.51 0.33 -2.20
CA THR A 155 44.33 -0.54 -2.33
C THR A 155 43.38 -0.37 -1.14
N ARG A 156 43.92 -0.35 0.08
CA ARG A 156 43.12 -0.15 1.29
C ARG A 156 42.49 1.25 1.35
N LEU A 157 43.14 2.26 0.81
CA LEU A 157 42.60 3.62 0.71
C LEU A 157 41.41 3.66 -0.26
N VAL A 158 41.49 2.99 -1.41
CA VAL A 158 40.36 2.84 -2.36
C VAL A 158 39.20 2.04 -1.75
N GLU A 159 39.49 0.94 -1.03
CA GLU A 159 38.47 0.18 -0.28
C GLU A 159 37.75 1.06 0.76
N LEU A 160 38.49 1.87 1.52
CA LEU A 160 37.91 2.78 2.51
C LEU A 160 37.13 3.93 1.87
N GLN A 161 37.58 4.48 0.74
CA GLN A 161 36.86 5.51 -0.01
C GLN A 161 35.54 4.98 -0.54
N THR A 162 35.54 3.85 -1.26
CA THR A 162 34.32 3.23 -1.80
C THR A 162 33.35 2.81 -0.70
N ALA A 163 33.83 2.31 0.44
CA ALA A 163 32.99 2.06 1.62
C ALA A 163 32.37 3.34 2.20
N ASN A 164 33.11 4.46 2.21
CA ASN A 164 32.61 5.75 2.67
C ASN A 164 31.56 6.34 1.72
N GLU A 165 31.79 6.24 0.41
CA GLU A 165 30.82 6.62 -0.63
C GLU A 165 29.52 5.81 -0.52
N MET A 166 29.62 4.48 -0.32
CA MET A 166 28.45 3.64 -0.09
C MET A 166 27.68 4.03 1.19
N LEU A 167 28.39 4.24 2.31
CA LEU A 167 27.76 4.62 3.59
C LEU A 167 27.14 6.03 3.53
N THR A 168 27.77 6.97 2.84
CA THR A 168 27.20 8.31 2.64
C THR A 168 25.97 8.29 1.73
N ALA A 169 25.98 7.47 0.66
CA ALA A 169 24.81 7.26 -0.19
C ALA A 169 23.63 6.59 0.57
N GLN A 170 23.90 5.61 1.43
CA GLN A 170 22.90 5.01 2.32
C GLN A 170 22.36 6.03 3.34
N LEU A 171 23.22 6.89 3.87
CA LEU A 171 22.83 7.95 4.79
C LEU A 171 21.96 9.02 4.11
N THR A 172 22.23 9.38 2.85
CA THR A 172 21.34 10.28 2.09
C THR A 172 20.01 9.63 1.78
N ALA A 173 20.00 8.38 1.29
CA ALA A 173 18.76 7.65 1.00
C ALA A 173 17.85 7.53 2.24
N SER A 174 18.41 7.14 3.40
CA SER A 174 17.64 7.05 4.65
C SER A 174 17.13 8.42 5.14
N LYS A 175 17.86 9.52 4.91
CA LYS A 175 17.36 10.87 5.21
C LYS A 175 16.21 11.28 4.30
N ASP A 176 16.29 10.94 3.01
CA ASP A 176 15.24 11.24 2.03
C ASP A 176 13.97 10.40 2.30
N GLU A 177 14.12 9.13 2.69
CA GLU A 177 13.02 8.27 3.16
C GLU A 177 12.35 8.83 4.42
N ILE A 178 13.14 9.28 5.42
CA ILE A 178 12.60 9.93 6.63
C ILE A 178 11.88 11.23 6.26
N ALA A 179 12.46 12.07 5.39
CA ALA A 179 11.84 13.31 4.93
C ALA A 179 10.50 13.04 4.22
N ALA A 180 10.46 12.11 3.27
CA ALA A 180 9.26 11.69 2.57
C ALA A 180 8.20 11.12 3.54
N GLY A 181 8.61 10.28 4.49
CA GLY A 181 7.73 9.74 5.53
C GLY A 181 7.15 10.82 6.44
N THR A 182 7.94 11.82 6.85
CA THR A 182 7.44 12.95 7.66
C THR A 182 6.47 13.85 6.89
N ALA A 183 6.71 14.08 5.59
CA ALA A 183 5.79 14.82 4.72
C ALA A 183 4.46 14.09 4.55
N ALA A 184 4.49 12.80 4.17
CA ALA A 184 3.29 11.98 4.03
C ALA A 184 2.48 11.88 5.32
N LEU A 185 3.15 11.82 6.48
CA LEU A 185 2.49 11.81 7.79
C LEU A 185 1.88 13.17 8.16
N ALA A 186 2.50 14.28 7.74
CA ALA A 186 1.94 15.63 7.90
C ALA A 186 0.70 15.84 7.02
N ASP A 187 0.74 15.39 5.77
CA ASP A 187 -0.40 15.44 4.85
C ASP A 187 -1.55 14.56 5.32
N ALA A 188 -1.29 13.31 5.72
CA ALA A 188 -2.31 12.44 6.30
C ALA A 188 -2.96 13.06 7.55
N ARG A 189 -2.18 13.69 8.45
CA ARG A 189 -2.73 14.43 9.61
C ARG A 189 -3.61 15.60 9.19
N ARG A 190 -3.24 16.33 8.13
CA ARG A 190 -4.03 17.42 7.57
C ARG A 190 -5.35 16.92 7.00
N ASP A 191 -5.33 15.81 6.27
CA ASP A 191 -6.53 15.23 5.68
C ASP A 191 -7.47 14.64 6.73
N PHE A 192 -6.96 13.92 7.73
CA PHE A 192 -7.79 13.49 8.87
C PHE A 192 -8.40 14.68 9.62
N ALA A 193 -7.68 15.80 9.79
CA ALA A 193 -8.23 17.01 10.39
C ALA A 193 -9.33 17.64 9.52
N ASN A 194 -9.16 17.64 8.19
CA ASN A 194 -10.18 18.10 7.23
C ASN A 194 -11.44 17.22 7.27
N GLU A 195 -11.28 15.89 7.30
CA GLU A 195 -12.38 14.94 7.37
C GLU A 195 -13.13 15.03 8.70
N LEU A 196 -12.41 15.11 9.83
CA LEU A 196 -13.01 15.32 11.15
C LEU A 196 -13.78 16.64 11.23
N ALA A 197 -13.30 17.71 10.58
CA ALA A 197 -14.02 18.97 10.47
C ALA A 197 -15.28 18.86 9.59
N LYS A 198 -15.25 18.10 8.49
CA LYS A 198 -16.44 17.80 7.67
C LYS A 198 -17.47 17.00 8.47
N LEU A 199 -17.04 15.97 9.21
CA LEU A 199 -17.91 15.12 10.02
C LEU A 199 -18.56 15.87 11.19
N ARG A 200 -17.82 16.77 11.86
CA ARG A 200 -18.40 17.66 12.88
C ARG A 200 -19.50 18.55 12.30
N ARG A 201 -19.26 19.20 11.15
CA ARG A 201 -20.28 20.04 10.49
C ARG A 201 -21.51 19.23 10.05
N SER A 202 -21.35 18.01 9.56
CA SER A 202 -22.50 17.18 9.18
C SER A 202 -23.27 16.68 10.41
N HIS A 203 -22.58 16.39 11.52
CA HIS A 203 -23.22 16.10 12.81
C HIS A 203 -24.04 17.29 13.31
N GLU A 204 -23.44 18.49 13.39
CA GLU A 204 -24.11 19.73 13.79
C GLU A 204 -25.35 20.02 12.93
N GLN A 205 -25.25 19.83 11.61
CA GLN A 205 -26.39 19.98 10.69
C GLN A 205 -27.50 18.94 10.93
N ASN A 206 -27.13 17.70 11.26
CA ASN A 206 -28.10 16.64 11.56
C ASN A 206 -28.78 16.88 12.92
N GLU A 207 -28.05 17.33 13.94
CA GLU A 207 -28.62 17.74 15.23
C GLU A 207 -29.56 18.95 15.07
N GLN A 208 -29.18 19.95 14.27
CA GLN A 208 -30.06 21.09 13.96
C GLN A 208 -31.35 20.65 13.25
N ARG A 209 -31.25 19.70 12.31
CA ARG A 209 -32.42 19.10 11.63
C ARG A 209 -33.30 18.33 12.60
N LEU A 210 -32.70 17.50 13.45
CA LEU A 210 -33.40 16.69 14.46
C LEU A 210 -34.13 17.58 15.46
N ALA A 211 -33.45 18.57 16.05
CA ALA A 211 -34.04 19.55 16.96
C ALA A 211 -35.14 20.40 16.28
N ALA A 212 -35.04 20.67 14.97
CA ALA A 212 -36.09 21.33 14.21
C ALA A 212 -37.30 20.42 13.98
N THR A 213 -37.11 19.12 13.72
CA THR A 213 -38.20 18.14 13.62
C THR A 213 -38.87 17.87 14.96
N GLU A 214 -38.11 17.79 16.06
CA GLU A 214 -38.65 17.66 17.41
C GLU A 214 -39.52 18.87 17.78
N LYS A 215 -39.04 20.09 17.52
CA LYS A 215 -39.85 21.31 17.73
C LYS A 215 -41.14 21.31 16.92
N ARG A 216 -41.11 20.85 15.66
CA ARG A 216 -42.33 20.71 14.83
C ARG A 216 -43.30 19.69 15.41
N ALA A 217 -42.80 18.49 15.76
CA ALA A 217 -43.62 17.44 16.37
C ALA A 217 -44.25 17.88 17.71
N LEU A 218 -43.51 18.62 18.54
CA LEU A 218 -44.05 19.20 19.78
C LEU A 218 -45.16 20.21 19.51
N LEU A 219 -44.99 21.12 18.53
CA LEU A 219 -46.02 22.07 18.13
C LEU A 219 -47.25 21.38 17.51
N GLU A 220 -47.06 20.32 16.73
CA GLU A 220 -48.13 19.48 16.18
C GLU A 220 -48.92 18.83 17.33
N ILE A 221 -48.24 18.18 18.29
CA ILE A 221 -48.85 17.60 19.50
C ILE A 221 -49.60 18.66 20.33
N GLU A 222 -49.05 19.87 20.48
CA GLU A 222 -49.74 20.98 21.16
C GLU A 222 -50.98 21.45 20.39
N SER A 223 -50.91 21.50 19.06
CA SER A 223 -52.05 21.86 18.21
C SER A 223 -53.17 20.79 18.26
N GLU A 224 -52.81 19.51 18.29
CA GLU A 224 -53.74 18.38 18.47
C GLU A 224 -54.35 18.39 19.87
N ARG A 225 -53.56 18.68 20.92
CA ARG A 225 -54.05 18.87 22.29
C ARG A 225 -55.03 20.05 22.37
N ALA A 226 -54.74 21.16 21.70
CA ALA A 226 -55.65 22.30 21.63
C ALA A 226 -56.94 21.98 20.87
N ALA A 227 -56.85 21.28 19.73
CA ALA A 227 -57.99 20.84 18.93
C ALA A 227 -58.88 19.84 19.70
N THR A 228 -58.29 18.82 20.32
CA THR A 228 -59.02 17.86 21.16
C THR A 228 -59.64 18.51 22.40
N GLN A 229 -59.00 19.52 23.00
CA GLN A 229 -59.63 20.33 24.06
C GLN A 229 -60.81 21.16 23.56
N ARG A 230 -60.74 21.76 22.36
CA ARG A 230 -61.87 22.48 21.75
C ARG A 230 -63.04 21.53 21.46
N LEU A 231 -62.77 20.41 20.79
CA LEU A 231 -63.77 19.37 20.50
C LEU A 231 -64.41 18.80 21.78
N ARG A 232 -63.64 18.62 22.86
CA ARG A 232 -64.20 18.23 24.17
C ARG A 232 -65.12 19.29 24.76
N LYS A 233 -64.78 20.58 24.66
CA LYS A 233 -65.64 21.69 25.10
C LYS A 233 -66.91 21.82 24.25
N GLU A 234 -66.80 21.63 22.94
CA GLU A 234 -67.96 21.62 22.02
C GLU A 234 -68.87 20.42 22.28
N LEU A 235 -68.30 19.23 22.52
CA LEU A 235 -69.05 18.05 22.94
C LEU A 235 -69.75 18.29 24.28
N GLN A 236 -69.06 18.83 25.29
CA GLN A 236 -69.67 19.18 26.57
C GLN A 236 -70.80 20.21 26.40
N ALA A 237 -70.57 21.28 25.64
CA ALA A 237 -71.59 22.30 25.38
C ALA A 237 -72.80 21.75 24.59
N SER A 238 -72.60 20.79 23.69
CA SER A 238 -73.70 20.11 23.00
C SER A 238 -74.45 19.12 23.90
N GLN A 239 -73.76 18.44 24.82
CA GLN A 239 -74.37 17.60 25.86
C GLN A 239 -75.17 18.45 26.86
N GLU A 240 -74.65 19.60 27.29
CA GLU A 240 -75.37 20.57 28.13
C GLU A 240 -76.61 21.11 27.41
N ARG A 241 -76.50 21.50 26.13
CA ARG A 241 -77.66 21.90 25.31
C ARG A 241 -78.69 20.78 25.19
N ALA A 242 -78.26 19.56 24.88
CA ALA A 242 -79.14 18.40 24.81
C ALA A 242 -79.84 18.14 26.14
N ALA A 243 -79.12 18.22 27.26
CA ALA A 243 -79.70 18.10 28.61
C ALA A 243 -80.71 19.22 28.89
N THR A 244 -80.44 20.48 28.52
CA THR A 244 -81.41 21.58 28.70
C THR A 244 -82.66 21.37 27.84
N LEU A 245 -82.52 20.95 26.58
CA LEU A 245 -83.64 20.61 25.71
C LEU A 245 -84.42 19.41 26.24
N GLU A 246 -83.75 18.37 26.75
CA GLU A 246 -84.42 17.25 27.43
C GLU A 246 -85.18 17.70 28.67
N THR A 247 -84.63 18.60 29.50
CA THR A 247 -85.39 19.15 30.64
C THR A 247 -86.58 20.00 30.19
N GLY A 248 -86.44 20.76 29.10
CA GLY A 248 -87.53 21.49 28.46
C GLY A 248 -88.64 20.55 27.96
N TYR A 249 -88.30 19.57 27.13
CA TYR A 249 -89.25 18.55 26.64
C TYR A 249 -89.87 17.72 27.76
N ARG A 250 -89.15 17.43 28.85
CA ARG A 250 -89.73 16.77 30.04
C ARG A 250 -90.76 17.69 30.71
N ALA A 251 -90.44 18.96 30.91
CA ALA A 251 -91.36 19.95 31.48
C ALA A 251 -92.59 20.20 30.58
N GLU A 252 -92.41 20.36 29.27
CA GLU A 252 -93.50 20.49 28.29
C GLU A 252 -94.39 19.23 28.28
N ARG A 253 -93.79 18.04 28.25
CA ARG A 253 -94.52 16.76 28.33
C ARG A 253 -95.31 16.64 29.64
N ASP A 254 -94.75 17.10 30.75
CA ASP A 254 -95.40 17.01 32.05
C ASP A 254 -96.52 18.07 32.18
N ALA A 255 -96.33 19.29 31.65
CA ALA A 255 -97.40 20.27 31.49
C ALA A 255 -98.54 19.77 30.58
N LEU A 256 -98.22 19.16 29.42
CA LEU A 256 -99.21 18.54 28.53
C LEU A 256 -99.93 17.36 29.20
N ARG A 257 -99.28 16.64 30.12
CA ARG A 257 -99.95 15.59 30.94
C ARG A 257 -100.90 16.20 31.94
N ASP A 258 -100.54 17.32 32.56
CA ASP A 258 -101.39 18.04 33.51
C ASP A 258 -102.60 18.68 32.79
N GLU A 259 -102.41 19.33 31.64
CA GLU A 259 -103.50 19.81 30.78
C GLU A 259 -104.42 18.67 30.31
N LEU A 260 -103.85 17.51 29.96
CA LEU A 260 -104.61 16.32 29.59
C LEU A 260 -105.32 15.68 30.79
N ALA A 261 -104.82 15.86 32.01
CA ALA A 261 -105.51 15.48 33.24
C ALA A 261 -106.66 16.44 33.58
N VAL A 262 -106.44 17.76 33.43
CA VAL A 262 -107.47 18.80 33.61
C VAL A 262 -108.61 18.61 32.60
N SER A 263 -108.31 18.51 31.30
CA SER A 263 -109.34 18.30 30.27
C SER A 263 -110.06 16.95 30.42
N LYS A 264 -109.40 15.89 30.90
CA LYS A 264 -110.09 14.65 31.31
C LYS A 264 -111.00 14.85 32.52
N ALA A 265 -110.60 15.63 33.51
CA ALA A 265 -111.43 15.96 34.67
C ALA A 265 -112.63 16.83 34.27
N GLU A 266 -112.45 17.78 33.36
CA GLU A 266 -113.53 18.58 32.77
C GLU A 266 -114.50 17.72 31.94
N LEU A 267 -113.99 16.77 31.14
CA LEU A 267 -114.81 15.81 30.40
C LEU A 267 -115.56 14.86 31.36
N ALA A 268 -114.93 14.43 32.45
CA ALA A 268 -115.60 13.64 33.49
C ALA A 268 -116.70 14.46 34.18
N ALA A 269 -116.43 15.74 34.47
CA ALA A 269 -117.41 16.65 35.06
C ALA A 269 -118.56 16.99 34.10
N SER A 270 -118.30 17.18 32.80
CA SER A 270 -119.34 17.41 31.80
C SER A 270 -120.16 16.15 31.55
N ASN A 271 -119.54 14.97 31.48
CA ASN A 271 -120.25 13.69 31.44
C ASN A 271 -121.09 13.46 32.70
N ALA A 272 -120.59 13.81 33.89
CA ALA A 272 -121.37 13.75 35.13
C ALA A 272 -122.56 14.74 35.11
N ARG A 273 -122.39 15.96 34.58
CA ARG A 273 -123.50 16.90 34.33
C ARG A 273 -124.51 16.32 33.33
N HIS A 274 -124.04 15.73 32.22
CA HIS A 274 -124.90 15.11 31.23
C HIS A 274 -125.68 13.92 31.81
N ALA A 275 -125.04 13.06 32.60
CA ALA A 275 -125.70 11.98 33.32
C ALA A 275 -126.74 12.50 34.33
N ALA A 276 -126.42 13.56 35.09
CA ALA A 276 -127.37 14.20 36.00
C ALA A 276 -128.56 14.83 35.26
N THR A 277 -128.33 15.52 34.14
CA THR A 277 -129.43 16.05 33.31
C THR A 277 -130.24 14.94 32.64
N GLY A 278 -129.62 13.82 32.29
CA GLY A 278 -130.28 12.64 31.75
C GLY A 278 -131.20 11.99 32.79
N ALA A 279 -130.73 11.86 34.04
CA ALA A 279 -131.55 11.40 35.16
C ALA A 279 -132.73 12.35 35.42
N GLN A 280 -132.50 13.67 35.47
CA GLN A 280 -133.57 14.67 35.62
C GLN A 280 -134.58 14.67 34.46
N LEU A 281 -134.16 14.33 33.24
CA LEU A 281 -135.06 14.19 32.08
C LEU A 281 -135.86 12.90 32.14
N MET A 282 -135.28 11.79 32.61
CA MET A 282 -136.05 10.55 32.85
C MET A 282 -137.07 10.72 33.98
N GLU A 283 -136.70 11.40 35.07
CA GLU A 283 -137.61 11.73 36.17
C GLU A 283 -138.80 12.58 35.68
N LYS A 284 -138.53 13.64 34.90
CA LYS A 284 -139.58 14.47 34.27
C LYS A 284 -140.40 13.74 33.19
N LEU A 285 -139.88 12.69 32.57
CA LEU A 285 -140.65 11.83 31.67
C LEU A 285 -141.58 10.92 32.47
N ALA A 286 -141.11 10.31 33.55
CA ALA A 286 -141.94 9.50 34.45
C ALA A 286 -143.06 10.34 35.09
N GLU A 287 -142.78 11.57 35.52
CA GLU A 287 -143.80 12.54 35.98
C GLU A 287 -144.86 12.82 34.90
N LYS A 288 -144.44 12.99 33.63
CA LYS A 288 -145.37 13.23 32.52
C LYS A 288 -146.17 12.00 32.11
N GLU A 289 -145.60 10.82 32.18
CA GLU A 289 -146.31 9.55 31.93
C GLU A 289 -147.37 9.30 33.01
N ALA A 290 -147.06 9.58 34.29
CA ALA A 290 -148.04 9.55 35.37
C ALA A 290 -149.18 10.56 35.15
N LEU A 291 -148.86 11.81 34.81
CA LEU A 291 -149.87 12.84 34.49
C LEU A 291 -150.72 12.50 33.25
N LEU A 292 -150.17 11.79 32.27
CA LEU A 292 -150.94 11.31 31.11
C LEU A 292 -151.88 10.16 31.48
N ALA A 293 -151.46 9.25 32.37
CA ALA A 293 -152.33 8.20 32.90
C ALA A 293 -153.49 8.76 33.73
N GLU A 294 -153.28 9.80 34.53
CA GLU A 294 -154.38 10.50 35.22
C GLU A 294 -155.35 11.17 34.22
N ARG A 295 -154.81 11.76 33.14
CA ARG A 295 -155.61 12.44 32.11
C ARG A 295 -156.46 11.47 31.28
N THR A 296 -156.00 10.25 31.00
CA THR A 296 -156.83 9.25 30.30
C THR A 296 -157.95 8.73 31.20
N ILE A 297 -157.67 8.44 32.48
CA ILE A 297 -158.69 8.05 33.46
C ILE A 297 -159.79 9.12 33.59
N ALA A 298 -159.41 10.40 33.66
CA ALA A 298 -160.37 11.52 33.68
C ALA A 298 -161.16 11.68 32.37
N ALA A 299 -160.55 11.39 31.22
CA ALA A 299 -161.22 11.47 29.92
C ALA A 299 -162.27 10.36 29.74
N ASP A 300 -162.01 9.14 30.22
CA ASP A 300 -162.98 8.05 30.14
C ASP A 300 -164.15 8.24 31.12
N GLN A 301 -163.91 8.84 32.30
CA GLN A 301 -164.99 9.27 33.21
C GLN A 301 -165.88 10.37 32.59
N LEU A 302 -165.33 11.25 31.76
CA LEU A 302 -166.12 12.25 31.01
C LEU A 302 -166.91 11.62 29.85
N ARG A 303 -166.37 10.63 29.15
CA ARG A 303 -167.11 9.88 28.11
C ARG A 303 -168.35 9.19 28.67
N GLN A 304 -168.23 8.51 29.81
CA GLN A 304 -169.36 7.85 30.49
C GLN A 304 -170.47 8.87 30.90
N ARG A 305 -170.11 10.10 31.27
CA ARG A 305 -171.08 11.16 31.59
C ARG A 305 -171.78 11.73 30.36
N VAL A 306 -171.12 11.78 29.21
CA VAL A 306 -171.73 12.22 27.94
C VAL A 306 -172.71 11.18 27.39
N GLU A 307 -172.40 9.88 27.51
CA GLU A 307 -173.30 8.81 27.08
C GLU A 307 -174.57 8.68 27.94
N THR A 308 -174.52 9.06 29.21
CA THR A 308 -175.70 9.09 30.09
C THR A 308 -176.60 10.31 29.83
N MET A 309 -176.05 11.45 29.40
CA MET A 309 -176.85 12.63 29.01
C MET A 309 -177.48 12.48 27.62
N SER A 310 -176.83 11.82 26.67
CA SER A 310 -177.40 11.61 25.33
C SER A 310 -178.63 10.68 25.34
N GLN A 311 -178.73 9.78 26.31
CA GLN A 311 -179.90 8.91 26.50
C GLN A 311 -181.11 9.63 27.12
N GLN A 312 -180.92 10.77 27.81
CA GLN A 312 -182.00 11.53 28.47
C GLN A 312 -182.68 12.56 27.55
N ILE A 313 -182.00 13.02 26.50
CA ILE A 313 -182.53 14.02 25.54
C ILE A 313 -183.48 13.38 24.50
N ALA A 314 -183.43 12.06 24.31
CA ALA A 314 -184.22 11.34 23.31
C ALA A 314 -185.73 11.16 23.66
N ALA A 315 -186.20 11.61 24.83
CA ALA A 315 -187.49 11.22 25.39
C ALA A 315 -188.61 12.29 25.39
N ALA A 316 -188.38 13.50 24.86
CA ALA A 316 -189.29 14.64 25.13
C ALA A 316 -190.00 15.30 23.92
N GLN A 317 -189.54 15.14 22.67
CA GLN A 317 -190.12 15.78 21.47
C GLN A 317 -189.87 14.90 20.22
N THR A 318 -190.82 14.32 19.49
CA THR A 318 -192.30 14.23 19.56
C THR A 318 -193.10 15.52 19.49
N ALA A 319 -193.00 16.25 18.37
CA ALA A 319 -194.19 16.68 17.59
C ALA A 319 -193.79 17.22 16.21
N GLN A 320 -194.54 16.81 15.17
CA GLN A 320 -194.60 17.37 13.80
C GLN A 320 -193.27 17.30 12.97
N ALA A 321 -193.14 16.36 12.02
CA ALA A 321 -193.74 16.35 10.67
C ALA A 321 -193.06 17.37 9.72
N SER A 322 -192.71 17.09 8.47
CA SER A 322 -192.76 15.89 7.60
C SER A 322 -191.80 16.15 6.41
N ALA A 323 -191.50 15.30 5.43
CA ALA A 323 -192.10 14.06 4.95
C ALA A 323 -191.10 13.28 4.04
N ARG A 324 -191.55 12.08 3.63
CA ARG A 324 -191.20 11.37 2.38
C ARG A 324 -189.84 10.63 2.26
N PRO A 325 -189.79 9.56 1.42
CA PRO A 325 -188.97 8.40 1.76
C PRO A 325 -188.18 7.77 0.58
N ALA A 326 -187.57 6.62 0.90
CA ALA A 326 -187.37 5.46 0.05
C ALA A 326 -186.13 5.34 -0.86
N ARG A 327 -185.73 4.07 -0.98
CA ARG A 327 -184.99 3.38 -2.06
C ARG A 327 -183.44 3.38 -2.08
N ARG A 328 -182.95 2.19 -1.68
CA ARG A 328 -182.20 1.20 -2.50
C ARG A 328 -180.70 1.40 -2.79
N ALA A 329 -180.08 0.22 -2.87
CA ALA A 329 -178.86 -0.14 -3.61
C ALA A 329 -177.54 0.35 -2.99
N ARG A 330 -176.52 -0.49 -2.70
CA ARG A 330 -175.89 -1.66 -3.36
C ARG A 330 -174.63 -1.25 -4.14
N GLU A 331 -173.49 -1.76 -3.67
CA GLU A 331 -172.17 -1.95 -4.34
C GLU A 331 -171.50 -0.75 -5.06
N LYS A 332 -170.20 -0.53 -4.75
CA LYS A 332 -169.02 -1.00 -5.53
C LYS A 332 -167.87 0.02 -5.70
N THR A 333 -166.65 -0.49 -5.48
CA THR A 333 -165.36 -0.15 -6.15
C THR A 333 -164.68 1.24 -6.04
N SER A 334 -163.50 1.21 -5.39
CA SER A 334 -162.18 1.70 -5.86
C SER A 334 -161.99 3.08 -6.52
N ALA A 335 -161.00 3.85 -6.03
CA ALA A 335 -159.71 4.15 -6.72
C ALA A 335 -159.07 5.51 -6.32
N GLN A 336 -157.77 5.45 -6.01
CA GLN A 336 -156.68 6.40 -6.32
C GLN A 336 -156.94 7.91 -6.55
N SER A 337 -156.21 8.76 -5.79
CA SER A 337 -155.06 9.59 -6.26
C SER A 337 -154.53 10.42 -5.07
N ARG A 338 -153.23 10.68 -4.82
CA ARG A 338 -152.07 11.15 -5.60
C ARG A 338 -152.10 12.62 -6.04
N ALA A 339 -151.51 13.50 -5.23
CA ALA A 339 -150.64 14.65 -5.57
C ALA A 339 -150.21 15.33 -4.24
N ALA A 340 -149.09 16.07 -4.11
CA ALA A 340 -148.22 16.65 -5.14
C ALA A 340 -146.71 16.52 -4.78
N ALA A 341 -145.84 16.85 -5.74
CA ALA A 341 -144.39 16.91 -5.61
C ALA A 341 -143.78 17.96 -6.56
N THR A 342 -142.59 18.47 -6.20
CA THR A 342 -141.63 19.27 -7.00
C THR A 342 -140.24 18.88 -6.45
N PHE A 343 -139.19 18.44 -7.16
CA PHE A 343 -138.68 18.62 -8.54
C PHE A 343 -138.17 20.04 -8.81
N SER A 344 -136.94 20.33 -9.27
CA SER A 344 -135.76 19.55 -9.73
C SER A 344 -134.45 20.14 -9.13
N GLY A 345 -133.19 19.76 -9.42
CA GLY A 345 -132.58 18.87 -10.43
C GLY A 345 -132.03 19.61 -11.66
N GLY A 346 -130.70 19.74 -11.82
CA GLY A 346 -130.07 20.35 -13.01
C GLY A 346 -128.52 20.46 -12.96
N PRO A 347 -127.75 20.03 -13.99
CA PRO A 347 -126.27 20.09 -13.99
C PRO A 347 -125.59 20.83 -15.17
N PHE A 348 -124.37 21.32 -14.91
CA PHE A 348 -123.15 21.36 -15.77
C PHE A 348 -123.11 22.04 -17.18
N VAL A 349 -122.28 23.10 -17.32
CA VAL A 349 -121.55 23.48 -18.57
C VAL A 349 -120.15 24.06 -18.22
N ARG A 350 -119.20 24.00 -19.19
CA ARG A 350 -117.74 24.28 -19.11
C ARG A 350 -117.29 25.63 -19.74
N ARG A 351 -116.01 25.97 -19.48
CA ARG A 351 -115.04 26.76 -20.32
C ARG A 351 -115.26 28.30 -20.38
N ALA A 352 -114.23 29.15 -20.59
CA ALA A 352 -112.77 28.95 -20.75
C ALA A 352 -111.95 30.27 -20.64
N THR A 353 -110.62 30.15 -20.47
CA THR A 353 -109.52 31.05 -20.97
C THR A 353 -109.43 32.50 -20.42
N THR A 354 -108.27 33.18 -20.29
CA THR A 354 -106.84 32.94 -20.65
C THR A 354 -105.95 33.81 -19.71
N ALA A 355 -104.77 33.37 -19.24
CA ALA A 355 -103.42 33.65 -19.79
C ALA A 355 -103.11 35.16 -20.04
N LYS A 356 -102.00 35.79 -19.62
CA LYS A 356 -100.59 35.70 -20.12
C LYS A 356 -99.77 36.86 -19.45
N LYS A 357 -98.42 37.03 -19.46
CA LYS A 357 -97.25 36.24 -19.93
C LYS A 357 -95.94 36.78 -19.28
N SER A 358 -95.10 35.91 -18.68
CA SER A 358 -93.61 35.88 -18.69
C SER A 358 -92.70 37.11 -18.43
N GLY A 359 -91.52 36.80 -17.87
CA GLY A 359 -90.27 37.57 -17.98
C GLY A 359 -89.12 36.73 -17.46
#